data_AF-A0A3B9DPL5-F1
#
_entry.id   AF-A0A3B9DPL5-F1
#
_cell.length_a   1.000
_cell.length_b   1.000
_cell.length_c   1.000
_cell.angle_alpha   90.00
_cell.angle_beta   90.00
_cell.angle_gamma   90.00
#
_symmetry.space_group_name_H-M   'P 1'
#
loop_
_entity.id
_entity.type
_entity.pdbx_description
1 polymer ?
#
loop_
_entity_poly.entity_id
_entity_poly.type
_entity_poly.pdbx_seq_one_letter_code
_entity_poly.pdbx_strand_id
1 'polypeptide(L)'
;MSEFVTISGWAWAMGLVGLALAGLTYVYVKGQDSGSEAMGALAEQIHDGAMAFLRREYSMLAVFVALVAGLLAWLVSLPTAAA
;
A
#
# COMPACT_ATOMS: atom_id res chain seq x y z
N MET A 1 -1.74 -17.74 27.03
CA MET A 1 -2.56 -16.75 26.31
C MET A 1 -2.17 -15.31 26.67
N SER A 2 -1.86 -15.01 27.94
CA SER A 2 -1.39 -13.68 28.38
C SER A 2 -0.12 -13.19 27.67
N GLU A 3 0.90 -14.04 27.54
CA GLU A 3 2.17 -13.70 26.85
C GLU A 3 1.96 -13.24 25.39
N PHE A 4 1.10 -13.91 24.64
CA PHE A 4 0.77 -13.55 23.24
C PHE A 4 0.07 -12.20 23.12
N VAL A 5 -0.85 -11.89 24.05
CA VAL A 5 -1.55 -10.61 24.09
C VAL A 5 -0.57 -9.47 24.39
N THR A 6 0.39 -9.69 25.29
CA THR A 6 1.44 -8.71 25.60
C THR A 6 2.33 -8.42 24.39
N ILE A 7 2.72 -9.44 23.62
CA ILE A 7 3.51 -9.27 22.38
C ILE A 7 2.70 -8.50 21.32
N SER A 8 1.42 -8.84 21.15
CA SER A 8 0.53 -8.15 20.20
C SER A 8 0.34 -6.66 20.53
N GLY A 9 0.49 -6.26 21.79
CA GLY A 9 0.42 -4.85 22.21
C GLY A 9 1.47 -3.95 21.56
N TRP A 10 2.57 -4.52 21.06
CA TRP A 10 3.64 -3.80 20.36
C TRP A 10 3.49 -3.79 18.83
N ALA A 11 2.44 -4.42 18.28
CA ALA A 11 2.28 -4.58 16.83
C ALA A 11 2.23 -3.23 16.07
N TRP A 12 1.57 -2.22 16.64
CA TRP A 12 1.52 -0.88 16.04
C TRP A 12 2.90 -0.23 15.97
N ALA A 13 3.74 -0.39 17.00
CA ALA A 13 5.10 0.13 17.02
C ALA A 13 5.98 -0.58 15.98
N MET A 14 5.82 -1.90 15.83
CA MET A 14 6.48 -2.67 14.77
C MET A 14 6.04 -2.21 13.37
N GLY A 15 4.76 -1.88 13.19
CA GLY A 15 4.24 -1.29 11.95
C GLY A 15 4.91 0.06 11.62
N LEU A 16 5.08 0.94 12.60
CA LEU A 16 5.78 2.20 12.44
C LEU A 16 7.27 2.00 12.11
N VAL A 17 7.94 1.03 12.74
CA VAL A 17 9.32 0.68 12.41
C VAL A 17 9.43 0.20 10.95
N GLY A 18 8.50 -0.65 10.50
CA GLY A 18 8.43 -1.09 9.11
C GLY A 18 8.25 0.08 8.14
N LEU A 19 7.35 1.01 8.45
CA LEU A 19 7.13 2.21 7.64
C LEU A 19 8.36 3.12 7.61
N ALA A 20 9.04 3.29 8.75
CA ALA A 20 10.29 4.05 8.83
C ALA A 20 11.38 3.42 7.97
N LEU A 21 11.56 2.10 8.03
CA LEU A 21 12.52 1.38 7.20
C LEU A 21 12.19 1.53 5.71
N ALA A 22 10.92 1.37 5.32
CA ALA A 22 10.50 1.59 3.93
C ALA A 22 10.79 3.02 3.45
N GLY A 23 10.54 4.02 4.29
CA GLY A 23 10.87 5.42 4.02
C GLY A 23 12.37 5.66 3.85
N LEU A 24 13.20 5.06 4.72
CA LEU A 24 14.66 5.14 4.61
C LEU A 24 15.16 4.49 3.31
N THR A 25 14.67 3.31 2.97
CA THR A 25 15.01 2.63 1.71
C THR A 25 14.59 3.47 0.50
N TYR A 26 13.40 4.06 0.53
CA TYR A 26 12.94 4.94 -0.54
C TYR A 26 13.88 6.14 -0.75
N VAL A 27 14.24 6.86 0.33
CA VAL A 27 15.15 8.02 0.24
C VAL A 27 16.52 7.59 -0.26
N TYR A 28 17.05 6.46 0.21
CA TYR A 28 18.32 5.91 -0.24
C TYR A 28 18.32 5.59 -1.74
N VAL A 29 17.30 4.89 -2.24
CA VAL A 29 17.18 4.52 -3.66
C VAL A 29 16.96 5.75 -4.53
N LYS A 30 16.14 6.70 -4.07
CA LYS A 30 15.87 7.95 -4.79
C LYS A 30 17.12 8.81 -4.99
N GLY A 31 18.08 8.75 -4.08
CA GLY A 31 19.34 9.47 -4.18
C GLY A 31 20.38 8.84 -5.13
N GLN A 32 20.09 7.68 -5.70
CA GLN A 32 20.98 7.02 -6.66
C GLN A 32 20.92 7.71 -8.04
N ASP A 33 22.01 7.62 -8.79
CA ASP A 33 22.09 8.16 -10.16
C ASP A 33 21.08 7.44 -11.08
N SER A 34 20.33 8.23 -11.85
CA SER A 34 19.38 7.75 -12.88
C SER A 34 20.06 7.06 -14.07
N GLY A 35 21.39 7.17 -14.19
CA GLY A 35 22.17 6.60 -15.27
C GLY A 35 22.25 7.55 -16.48
N SER A 36 22.10 7.00 -17.68
CA SER A 36 22.15 7.80 -18.92
C SER A 36 20.83 8.53 -19.21
N GLU A 37 20.87 9.56 -20.06
CA GLU A 37 19.67 10.27 -20.53
C GLU A 37 18.64 9.33 -21.16
N ALA A 38 19.09 8.35 -21.96
CA ALA A 38 18.23 7.33 -22.53
C ALA A 38 17.57 6.44 -21.47
N MET A 39 18.26 6.12 -20.37
CA MET A 39 17.70 5.35 -19.25
C MET A 39 16.64 6.16 -18.50
N GLY A 40 16.89 7.45 -18.27
CA GLY A 40 15.91 8.36 -17.65
C GLY A 40 14.60 8.45 -18.46
N ALA A 41 14.71 8.63 -19.78
CA ALA A 41 13.55 8.70 -20.66
C ALA A 41 12.73 7.39 -20.67
N LEU A 42 13.39 6.23 -20.66
CA LEU A 42 12.72 4.93 -20.55
C LEU A 42 12.04 4.75 -19.19
N ALA A 43 12.70 5.16 -18.10
CA ALA A 43 12.14 5.07 -16.76
C ALA A 43 10.85 5.90 -16.61
N GLU A 44 10.81 7.10 -17.21
CA GLU A 44 9.62 7.95 -17.22
C GLU A 44 8.46 7.29 -17.98
N GLN A 45 8.72 6.71 -19.16
CA GLN A 45 7.69 5.98 -19.92
C GLN A 45 7.15 4.76 -19.17
N ILE A 46 8.03 4.02 -18.48
CA ILE A 46 7.63 2.88 -17.63
C ILE A 46 6.79 3.37 -16.47
N HIS A 47 7.17 4.47 -15.81
CA HIS A 47 6.43 5.06 -14.71
C HIS A 47 5.01 5.46 -15.14
N ASP A 48 4.89 6.17 -16.25
CA ASP A 48 3.59 6.60 -16.79
C ASP A 48 2.70 5.41 -17.16
N GLY A 49 3.28 4.40 -17.82
CA GLY A 49 2.59 3.15 -18.15
C GLY A 49 2.09 2.41 -16.90
N ALA A 50 2.94 2.28 -15.88
CA ALA A 50 2.59 1.65 -14.61
C ALA A 50 1.47 2.41 -13.89
N MET A 51 1.54 3.74 -13.84
CA MET A 51 0.52 4.56 -13.20
C MET A 51 -0.82 4.52 -13.96
N ALA A 52 -0.80 4.46 -15.30
CA ALA A 52 -2.00 4.29 -16.10
C ALA A 52 -2.68 2.93 -15.84
N PHE A 53 -1.89 1.85 -15.77
CA PHE A 53 -2.38 0.52 -15.44
C PHE A 53 -2.98 0.47 -14.03
N LEU A 54 -2.23 0.93 -13.01
CA LEU A 54 -2.68 0.94 -11.62
C LEU A 54 -3.96 1.74 -11.42
N ARG A 55 -4.08 2.91 -12.08
CA ARG A 55 -5.33 3.70 -12.04
C ARG A 55 -6.51 2.91 -12.60
N ARG A 56 -6.33 2.22 -13.71
CA ARG A 56 -7.41 1.44 -14.35
C ARG A 56 -7.83 0.25 -13.49
N GLU A 57 -6.87 -0.45 -12.91
CA GLU A 57 -7.09 -1.57 -12.00
C GLU A 57 -7.77 -1.12 -10.72
N TYR A 58 -7.23 -0.10 -10.05
CA TYR A 58 -7.74 0.38 -8.76
C TYR A 58 -9.13 0.99 -8.91
N SER A 59 -9.45 1.61 -10.06
CA SER A 59 -10.80 2.10 -10.32
C SER A 59 -11.83 0.96 -10.37
N MET A 60 -11.48 -0.17 -11.00
CA MET A 60 -12.37 -1.34 -11.04
C MET A 60 -12.44 -2.02 -9.67
N LEU A 61 -11.30 -2.17 -9.00
CA LEU A 61 -11.21 -2.78 -7.67
C LEU A 61 -11.99 -1.97 -6.63
N ALA A 62 -11.96 -0.64 -6.69
CA ALA A 62 -12.68 0.23 -5.77
C ALA A 62 -14.19 0.00 -5.81
N VAL A 63 -14.77 -0.19 -7.01
CA VAL A 63 -16.20 -0.52 -7.15
C VAL A 63 -16.50 -1.88 -6.50
N PHE A 64 -15.66 -2.88 -6.74
CA PHE A 64 -15.81 -4.20 -6.11
C PHE A 64 -15.74 -4.10 -4.57
N VAL A 65 -14.73 -3.42 -4.03
CA VAL A 65 -14.55 -3.23 -2.58
C VAL A 65 -15.74 -2.49 -1.98
N ALA A 66 -16.24 -1.43 -2.63
CA ALA A 66 -17.40 -0.68 -2.14
C ALA A 66 -18.67 -1.55 -2.09
N LEU A 67 -18.89 -2.40 -3.09
CA LEU A 67 -20.01 -3.33 -3.10
C LEU A 67 -19.90 -4.36 -1.97
N VAL A 68 -18.74 -4.97 -1.79
CA VAL A 68 -18.51 -5.97 -0.73
C VAL A 68 -18.65 -5.32 0.65
N ALA A 69 -18.04 -4.15 0.87
CA ALA A 69 -18.16 -3.42 2.12
C ALA A 69 -19.63 -3.05 2.43
N GLY A 70 -20.40 -2.62 1.43
CA GLY A 70 -21.83 -2.35 1.57
C GLY A 70 -22.64 -3.59 1.94
N LEU A 71 -22.35 -4.73 1.31
CA LEU A 71 -23.00 -6.01 1.64
C LEU A 71 -22.65 -6.48 3.06
N LEU A 72 -21.39 -6.37 3.48
CA LEU A 72 -20.97 -6.70 4.84
C LEU A 72 -21.62 -5.79 5.88
N ALA A 73 -21.72 -4.50 5.59
CA ALA A 73 -22.40 -3.55 6.48
C ALA A 73 -23.89 -3.85 6.64
N TRP A 74 -24.56 -4.30 5.58
CA TRP A 74 -25.99 -4.61 5.60
C TRP A 74 -26.30 -6.00 6.19
N LEU A 75 -25.60 -7.04 5.77
CA LEU A 75 -25.91 -8.42 6.17
C LEU A 75 -25.24 -8.86 7.48
N VAL A 76 -24.11 -8.24 7.84
CA VAL A 76 -23.32 -8.64 9.02
C VAL A 76 -23.33 -7.55 10.07
N SER A 77 -22.55 -6.48 9.88
CA SER A 77 -22.50 -5.31 10.76
C SER A 77 -21.55 -4.22 10.21
N LEU A 78 -21.69 -2.98 10.65
CA LEU A 78 -20.77 -1.90 10.27
C LEU A 78 -19.29 -2.16 10.66
N PRO A 79 -18.96 -2.65 11.87
CA PRO A 79 -17.57 -2.88 12.25
C PRO A 79 -16.85 -3.87 11.33
N THR A 80 -17.53 -4.89 10.84
CA THR A 80 -16.95 -5.89 9.92
C THR A 80 -16.71 -5.36 8.51
N ALA A 81 -17.32 -4.24 8.13
CA ALA A 81 -17.06 -3.57 6.86
C ALA A 81 -15.91 -2.56 6.95
N ALA A 82 -15.57 -2.09 8.16
CA ALA A 82 -14.56 -1.06 8.40
C ALA A 82 -13.25 -1.59 9.00
N ALA A 83 -13.28 -2.80 9.59
CA ALA A 83 -12.11 -3.51 10.11
C ALA A 83 -11.34 -4.19 8.97
#